data_AF-A0A964LXV1-F1
#
_entry.id   AF-A0A964LXV1-F1
#
_cell.length_a   1.000
_cell.length_b   1.000
_cell.length_c   1.000
_cell.angle_alpha   90.00
_cell.angle_beta   90.00
_cell.angle_gamma   90.00
#
_symmetry.space_group_name_H-M   'P 1'
#
loop_
_entity.id
_entity.type
_entity.pdbx_description
1 polymer ?
#
loop_
_entity_poly.entity_id
_entity_poly.type
_entity_poly.pdbx_seq_one_letter_code
_entity_poly.pdbx_strand_id
1 'polypeptide(L)'
;MRYTLAAFMVSASLLAGCAPVQPYSSQYAAVPVKKEPHVFKPIEFKHDDKLPEATNFARQLDIPIFQCGLEAETGSYAVRYRNPQGIAEFSQSLLDCNKHARSEGDAAIARLKAAKVSAKQADLAKDLYAKWSAYLSTMSPYSRADLRAKAEYTAAKEALATEVKFSQ
;
A
#
# COMPACT_ATOMS: atom_id res chain seq x y z
N MET A 1 36.66 -72.89 -28.56
CA MET A 1 38.13 -72.99 -28.47
C MET A 1 38.66 -71.60 -28.11
N ARG A 2 39.08 -71.40 -26.84
CA ARG A 2 39.85 -70.28 -26.22
C ARG A 2 39.30 -68.84 -26.45
N TYR A 3 39.05 -68.03 -25.42
CA TYR A 3 40.03 -67.20 -24.69
C TYR A 3 39.46 -66.85 -23.29
N THR A 4 40.05 -67.39 -22.22
CA THR A 4 40.85 -66.69 -21.17
C THR A 4 40.10 -65.73 -20.25
N LEU A 5 39.93 -66.22 -19.01
CA LEU A 5 39.71 -65.51 -17.77
C LEU A 5 40.80 -64.46 -17.51
N ALA A 6 40.40 -63.28 -17.04
CA ALA A 6 41.21 -62.45 -16.17
C ALA A 6 40.28 -61.70 -15.20
N ALA A 7 40.13 -62.25 -14.00
CA ALA A 7 39.68 -61.49 -12.85
C ALA A 7 40.93 -60.91 -12.16
N PHE A 8 40.93 -59.61 -11.92
CA PHE A 8 41.75 -58.99 -10.88
C PHE A 8 40.84 -58.11 -10.03
N MET A 9 40.63 -58.54 -8.79
CA MET A 9 40.10 -57.73 -7.69
C MET A 9 41.19 -56.77 -7.17
N VAL A 10 40.78 -55.92 -6.22
CA VAL A 10 41.53 -55.05 -5.28
C VAL A 10 41.42 -53.57 -5.69
N SER A 11 40.87 -52.64 -4.92
CA SER A 11 40.31 -52.66 -3.55
C SER A 11 39.48 -51.38 -3.33
N ALA A 12 38.52 -51.46 -2.40
CA ALA A 12 37.74 -50.32 -1.92
C ALA A 12 38.61 -49.28 -1.21
N SER A 13 38.34 -47.98 -1.42
CA SER A 13 38.79 -46.87 -0.60
C SER A 13 37.81 -45.69 -0.72
N LEU A 14 36.84 -45.71 0.19
CA LEU A 14 36.23 -44.58 0.92
C LEU A 14 36.14 -43.19 0.26
N LEU A 15 34.87 -42.76 0.11
CA LEU A 15 34.34 -41.40 0.21
C LEU A 15 35.31 -40.31 0.69
N ALA A 16 35.70 -39.43 -0.23
CA ALA A 16 36.13 -38.06 0.03
C ALA A 16 35.88 -37.27 -1.26
N GLY A 17 35.17 -36.16 -1.34
CA GLY A 17 34.50 -35.31 -0.39
C GLY A 17 34.03 -34.15 -1.26
N CYS A 18 32.72 -33.90 -1.33
CA CYS A 18 32.23 -32.66 -1.93
C CYS A 18 32.89 -31.52 -1.15
N ALA A 19 33.69 -30.69 -1.83
CA ALA A 19 34.24 -29.49 -1.24
C ALA A 19 33.07 -28.72 -0.58
N PRO A 20 33.12 -28.45 0.74
CA PRO A 20 32.11 -27.61 1.34
C PRO A 20 32.25 -26.24 0.70
N VAL A 21 31.18 -25.79 0.03
CA VAL A 21 31.02 -24.40 -0.37
C VAL A 21 31.16 -23.61 0.91
N GLN A 22 32.24 -22.80 1.02
CA GLN A 22 32.43 -21.93 2.17
C GLN A 22 31.15 -21.11 2.34
N PRO A 23 30.46 -21.17 3.49
CA PRO A 23 29.44 -20.18 3.77
C PRO A 23 30.16 -18.84 3.80
N TYR A 24 29.77 -17.94 2.91
CA TYR A 24 30.17 -16.55 2.96
C TYR A 24 29.56 -15.94 4.23
N SER A 25 30.19 -16.20 5.38
CA SER A 25 29.84 -15.56 6.63
C SER A 25 30.32 -14.13 6.55
N SER A 26 29.48 -13.26 5.97
CA SER A 26 29.54 -11.83 6.24
C SER A 26 29.44 -11.67 7.76
N GLN A 27 30.56 -11.39 8.42
CA GLN A 27 30.66 -11.09 9.85
C GLN A 27 30.12 -9.69 10.19
N TYR A 28 29.15 -9.18 9.43
CA TYR A 28 28.26 -8.17 9.94
C TYR A 28 27.08 -8.89 10.60
N ALA A 29 27.29 -9.35 11.83
CA ALA A 29 26.17 -9.58 12.73
C ALA A 29 25.50 -8.21 12.93
N ALA A 30 24.54 -7.89 12.08
CA ALA A 30 23.65 -6.78 12.31
C ALA A 30 23.04 -7.02 13.69
N VAL A 31 23.39 -6.16 14.66
CA VAL A 31 22.70 -6.12 15.95
C VAL A 31 21.21 -6.08 15.59
N PRO A 32 20.38 -7.01 16.10
CA PRO A 32 18.95 -6.95 15.82
C PRO A 32 18.44 -5.63 16.39
N VAL A 33 18.31 -4.63 15.53
CA VAL A 33 17.63 -3.39 15.86
C VAL A 33 16.22 -3.83 16.21
N LYS A 34 15.89 -3.76 17.49
CA LYS A 34 14.54 -4.04 17.99
C LYS A 34 13.64 -2.97 17.39
N LYS A 35 13.16 -3.22 16.18
CA LYS A 35 12.32 -2.29 15.43
C LYS A 35 11.01 -2.20 16.22
N GLU A 36 10.66 -0.99 16.65
CA GLU A 36 9.35 -0.76 17.25
C GLU A 36 8.26 -1.24 16.27
N PRO A 37 7.16 -1.84 16.77
CA PRO A 37 6.05 -2.23 15.92
C PRO A 37 5.57 -1.03 15.10
N HIS A 38 5.29 -1.25 13.81
CA HIS A 38 4.69 -0.21 12.99
C HIS A 38 3.32 0.19 13.53
N VAL A 39 3.07 1.49 13.64
CA VAL A 39 1.79 2.06 14.09
C VAL A 39 1.39 3.14 13.10
N PHE A 40 0.15 3.05 12.61
CA PHE A 40 -0.42 4.07 11.74
C PHE A 40 -0.41 5.45 12.42
N LYS A 41 0.17 6.44 11.75
CA LYS A 41 0.19 7.84 12.20
C LYS A 41 -0.56 8.71 11.18
N PRO A 42 -1.78 9.17 11.48
CA PRO A 42 -2.55 9.97 10.55
C PRO A 42 -1.86 11.30 10.25
N ILE A 43 -1.96 11.75 9.00
CA ILE A 43 -1.54 13.10 8.60
C ILE A 43 -2.78 13.98 8.76
N GLU A 44 -2.67 15.01 9.60
CA GLU A 44 -3.76 15.96 9.78
C GLU A 44 -3.97 16.81 8.52
N PHE A 45 -5.23 16.92 8.09
CA PHE A 45 -5.60 17.85 7.04
C PHE A 45 -5.54 19.29 7.56
N LYS A 46 -4.78 20.13 6.85
CA LYS A 46 -4.73 21.58 7.08
C LYS A 46 -5.57 22.28 6.02
N HIS A 47 -6.71 22.80 6.45
CA HIS A 47 -7.58 23.63 5.62
C HIS A 47 -6.87 24.93 5.23
N ASP A 48 -7.12 25.40 4.00
CA ASP A 48 -6.56 26.64 3.48
C ASP A 48 -7.70 27.59 3.08
N ASP A 49 -7.91 28.64 3.88
CA ASP A 49 -8.95 29.64 3.67
C ASP A 49 -8.82 30.42 2.36
N LYS A 50 -7.66 30.35 1.69
CA LYS A 50 -7.44 31.01 0.39
C LYS A 50 -7.95 30.19 -0.79
N LEU A 51 -8.32 28.93 -0.57
CA LEU A 51 -8.80 28.04 -1.61
C LEU A 51 -10.33 27.89 -1.55
N PRO A 52 -10.99 27.69 -2.71
CA PRO A 52 -12.40 27.31 -2.73
C PRO A 52 -12.65 26.05 -1.91
N GLU A 53 -13.81 25.97 -1.26
CA GLU A 53 -14.17 24.84 -0.40
C GLU A 53 -14.22 23.51 -1.15
N ALA A 54 -14.65 23.50 -2.41
CA ALA A 54 -14.57 22.32 -3.28
C ALA A 54 -13.12 21.86 -3.54
N THR A 55 -12.15 22.78 -3.57
CA THR A 55 -10.72 22.45 -3.68
C THR A 55 -10.19 21.87 -2.38
N ASN A 56 -10.54 22.47 -1.23
CA ASN A 56 -10.17 21.92 0.08
C ASN A 56 -10.77 20.52 0.31
N PHE A 57 -12.02 20.30 -0.14
CA PHE A 57 -12.66 19.00 -0.11
C PHE A 57 -11.84 17.92 -0.83
N ALA A 58 -11.43 18.15 -2.08
CA ALA A 58 -10.61 17.20 -2.82
C ALA A 58 -9.25 16.94 -2.14
N ARG A 59 -8.60 17.99 -1.61
CA ARG A 59 -7.33 17.88 -0.90
C ARG A 59 -7.45 17.04 0.38
N GLN A 60 -8.55 17.19 1.12
CA GLN A 60 -8.80 16.43 2.34
C GLN A 60 -8.95 14.93 2.03
N LEU A 61 -9.59 14.57 0.90
CA LEU A 61 -9.74 13.18 0.46
C LEU A 61 -8.44 12.55 -0.07
N ASP A 62 -7.54 13.34 -0.66
CA ASP A 62 -6.25 12.86 -1.19
C ASP A 62 -5.32 12.33 -0.09
N ILE A 63 -5.34 12.91 1.11
CA ILE A 63 -4.44 12.53 2.22
C ILE A 63 -4.66 11.05 2.61
N PRO A 64 -5.87 10.59 2.95
CA PRO A 64 -6.09 9.18 3.28
C PRO A 64 -5.82 8.22 2.11
N ILE A 65 -6.06 8.62 0.86
CA ILE A 65 -5.72 7.78 -0.31
C ILE A 65 -4.23 7.49 -0.36
N PHE A 66 -3.41 8.52 -0.14
CA PHE A 66 -1.96 8.37 -0.09
C PHE A 66 -1.53 7.47 1.07
N GLN A 67 -2.01 7.77 2.29
CA GLN A 67 -1.61 7.04 3.48
C GLN A 67 -2.02 5.58 3.44
N CYS A 68 -3.30 5.28 3.16
CA CYS A 68 -3.79 3.90 3.15
C CYS A 68 -3.18 3.11 1.98
N GLY A 69 -2.86 3.79 0.87
CA GLY A 69 -2.10 3.20 -0.23
C GLY A 69 -0.71 2.71 0.20
N LEU A 70 0.02 3.51 0.98
CA LEU A 70 1.33 3.13 1.53
C LEU A 70 1.23 1.93 2.49
N GLU A 71 0.21 1.90 3.34
CA GLU A 71 -0.02 0.79 4.27
C GLU A 71 -0.32 -0.51 3.53
N ALA A 72 -1.19 -0.45 2.51
CA ALA A 72 -1.51 -1.60 1.67
C ALA A 72 -0.30 -2.07 0.86
N GLU A 73 0.45 -1.16 0.24
CA GLU A 73 1.64 -1.50 -0.54
C GLU A 73 2.72 -2.14 0.34
N THR A 74 3.01 -1.55 1.50
CA THR A 74 4.01 -2.09 2.44
C THR A 74 3.59 -3.45 2.99
N GLY A 75 2.30 -3.61 3.32
CA GLY A 75 1.72 -4.90 3.65
C GLY A 75 1.86 -5.94 2.53
N SER A 76 1.73 -5.52 1.27
CA SER A 76 1.90 -6.43 0.11
C SER A 76 3.32 -6.97 -0.01
N TYR A 77 4.33 -6.19 0.34
CA TYR A 77 5.71 -6.69 0.43
C TYR A 77 5.83 -7.74 1.55
N ALA A 78 5.22 -7.51 2.72
CA ALA A 78 5.21 -8.49 3.79
C ALA A 78 4.53 -9.82 3.37
N VAL A 79 3.43 -9.74 2.62
CA VAL A 79 2.77 -10.92 2.03
C VAL A 79 3.70 -11.62 1.03
N ARG A 80 4.30 -10.87 0.10
CA ARG A 80 5.19 -11.41 -0.95
C ARG A 80 6.38 -12.18 -0.36
N TYR A 81 6.94 -11.69 0.73
CA TYR A 81 8.09 -12.29 1.40
C TYR A 81 7.73 -13.20 2.59
N ARG A 82 6.44 -13.54 2.76
CA ARG A 82 5.95 -14.43 3.83
C ARG A 82 6.40 -14.01 5.23
N ASN A 83 6.34 -12.71 5.52
CA ASN A 83 6.65 -12.15 6.84
C ASN A 83 5.36 -12.04 7.68
N PRO A 84 5.04 -13.01 8.56
CA PRO A 84 3.78 -13.02 9.30
C PRO A 84 3.61 -11.82 10.24
N GLN A 85 4.70 -11.35 10.85
CA GLN A 85 4.67 -10.17 11.71
C GLN A 85 4.33 -8.92 10.90
N GLY A 86 5.03 -8.70 9.78
CA GLY A 86 4.74 -7.57 8.90
C GLY A 86 3.32 -7.61 8.33
N ILE A 87 2.81 -8.81 7.99
CA ILE A 87 1.43 -8.97 7.52
C ILE A 87 0.45 -8.50 8.60
N ALA A 88 0.63 -8.91 9.85
CA ALA A 88 -0.23 -8.51 10.95
C ALA A 88 -0.16 -7.00 11.22
N GLU A 89 1.05 -6.44 11.29
CA GLU A 89 1.29 -5.02 11.52
C GLU A 89 0.63 -4.14 10.46
N PHE A 90 0.89 -4.41 9.17
CA PHE A 90 0.36 -3.58 8.08
C PHE A 90 -1.13 -3.84 7.80
N SER A 91 -1.66 -5.02 8.10
CA SER A 91 -3.11 -5.25 8.04
C SER A 91 -3.85 -4.44 9.09
N GLN A 92 -3.33 -4.40 10.33
CA GLN A 92 -3.91 -3.59 11.39
C GLN A 92 -3.76 -2.08 11.09
N SER A 93 -2.58 -1.67 10.64
CA SER A 93 -2.31 -0.29 10.23
C SER A 93 -3.26 0.18 9.12
N LEU A 94 -3.52 -0.65 8.11
CA LEU A 94 -4.48 -0.34 7.06
C LEU A 94 -5.92 -0.24 7.57
N LEU A 95 -6.32 -1.08 8.54
CA LEU A 95 -7.64 -0.97 9.17
C LEU A 95 -7.80 0.36 9.90
N ASP A 96 -6.77 0.79 10.63
CA ASP A 96 -6.79 2.06 11.36
C ASP A 96 -6.73 3.25 10.41
N CYS A 97 -5.97 3.15 9.31
CA CYS A 97 -6.01 4.12 8.22
C CYS A 97 -7.41 4.24 7.61
N ASN A 98 -8.09 3.13 7.32
CA ASN A 98 -9.45 3.14 6.77
C ASN A 98 -10.47 3.78 7.72
N LYS A 99 -10.33 3.59 9.03
CA LYS A 99 -11.18 4.29 10.02
C LYS A 99 -10.94 5.79 10.00
N HIS A 100 -9.68 6.21 10.02
CA HIS A 100 -9.30 7.62 9.93
C HIS A 100 -9.78 8.25 8.62
N ALA A 101 -9.59 7.57 7.49
CA ALA A 101 -10.05 7.99 6.17
C ALA A 101 -11.54 8.29 6.14
N ARG A 102 -12.38 7.41 6.72
CA ARG A 102 -13.83 7.64 6.83
C ARG A 102 -14.14 8.89 7.65
N SER A 103 -13.48 9.08 8.79
CA SER A 103 -13.64 10.28 9.62
C SER A 103 -13.28 11.56 8.87
N GLU A 104 -12.18 11.56 8.12
CA GLU A 104 -11.78 12.70 7.27
C GLU A 104 -12.79 12.96 6.15
N GLY A 105 -13.28 11.90 5.52
CA GLY A 105 -14.31 11.98 4.48
C GLY A 105 -15.62 12.59 4.99
N ASP A 106 -16.09 12.16 6.15
CA ASP A 106 -17.31 12.71 6.77
C ASP A 106 -17.12 14.19 7.14
N ALA A 107 -15.95 14.54 7.67
CA ALA A 107 -15.61 15.91 8.02
C ALA A 107 -15.50 16.81 6.77
N ALA A 108 -14.96 16.30 5.66
CA ALA A 108 -14.91 17.00 4.37
C ALA A 108 -16.33 17.27 3.82
N ILE A 109 -17.21 16.26 3.87
CA ILE A 109 -18.63 16.41 3.46
C ILE A 109 -19.31 17.48 4.31
N ALA A 110 -19.12 17.46 5.62
CA ALA A 110 -19.74 18.41 6.53
C ALA A 110 -19.32 19.86 6.21
N ARG A 111 -18.02 20.10 6.00
CA ARG A 111 -17.49 21.42 5.61
C ARG A 111 -18.05 21.88 4.26
N LEU A 112 -18.03 21.01 3.25
CA LEU A 112 -18.56 21.33 1.93
C LEU A 112 -20.05 21.69 1.95
N LYS A 113 -20.85 20.96 2.75
CA LYS A 113 -22.28 21.28 2.94
C LYS A 113 -22.47 22.65 3.61
N ALA A 114 -21.67 22.97 4.61
CA ALA A 114 -21.72 24.26 5.30
C ALA A 114 -21.34 25.43 4.38
N ALA A 115 -20.44 25.20 3.43
CA ALA A 115 -19.96 26.18 2.46
C ALA A 115 -21.00 26.60 1.41
N LYS A 116 -22.11 25.86 1.25
CA LYS A 116 -23.16 26.14 0.26
C LYS A 116 -22.62 26.39 -1.16
N VAL A 117 -21.74 25.50 -1.60
CA VAL A 117 -21.21 25.49 -2.99
C VAL A 117 -22.34 25.38 -4.02
N SER A 118 -22.04 25.65 -5.29
CA SER A 118 -23.04 25.52 -6.37
C SER A 118 -23.58 24.10 -6.47
N ALA A 119 -24.80 23.93 -6.97
CA ALA A 119 -25.42 22.60 -7.14
C ALA A 119 -24.52 21.66 -7.96
N LYS A 120 -23.92 22.18 -9.03
CA LYS A 120 -23.01 21.41 -9.88
C LYS A 120 -21.73 21.00 -9.16
N GLN A 121 -21.15 21.88 -8.35
CA GLN A 121 -20.00 21.52 -7.49
C GLN A 121 -20.39 20.47 -6.43
N ALA A 122 -21.58 20.57 -5.85
CA ALA A 122 -22.08 19.59 -4.88
C ALA A 122 -22.25 18.19 -5.50
N ASP A 123 -22.81 18.11 -6.71
CA ASP A 123 -22.99 16.85 -7.43
C ASP A 123 -21.64 16.21 -7.79
N LEU A 124 -20.70 17.00 -8.31
CA LEU A 124 -19.35 16.52 -8.63
C LEU A 124 -18.57 16.10 -7.38
N ALA A 125 -18.73 16.80 -6.26
CA ALA A 125 -18.11 16.41 -5.00
C ALA A 125 -18.71 15.11 -4.43
N LYS A 126 -20.01 14.88 -4.61
CA LYS A 126 -20.66 13.62 -4.26
C LYS A 126 -20.12 12.46 -5.10
N ASP A 127 -19.97 12.66 -6.41
CA ASP A 127 -19.35 11.65 -7.28
C ASP A 127 -17.89 11.38 -6.88
N LEU A 128 -17.10 12.43 -6.64
CA LEU A 128 -15.73 12.32 -6.14
C LEU A 128 -15.67 11.50 -4.85
N TYR A 129 -16.53 11.76 -3.87
CA TYR A 129 -16.57 10.99 -2.63
C TYR A 129 -16.92 9.52 -2.87
N ALA A 130 -17.88 9.24 -3.76
CA ALA A 130 -18.26 7.87 -4.10
C ALA A 130 -17.09 7.11 -4.73
N LYS A 131 -16.39 7.73 -5.69
CA LYS A 131 -15.20 7.13 -6.32
C LYS A 131 -14.01 7.00 -5.37
N TRP A 132 -13.81 7.98 -4.50
CA TRP A 132 -12.83 7.93 -3.42
C TRP A 132 -13.08 6.74 -2.48
N SER A 133 -14.31 6.60 -1.99
CA SER A 133 -14.71 5.52 -1.07
C SER A 133 -14.56 4.15 -1.74
N ALA A 134 -14.98 4.04 -3.00
CA ALA A 134 -14.81 2.83 -3.79
C ALA A 134 -13.32 2.48 -3.94
N TYR A 135 -12.48 3.43 -4.34
CA TYR A 135 -11.04 3.18 -4.49
C TYR A 135 -10.37 2.80 -3.17
N LEU A 136 -10.66 3.51 -2.09
CA LEU A 136 -10.15 3.19 -0.75
C LEU A 136 -10.49 1.74 -0.35
N SER A 137 -11.71 1.28 -0.65
CA SER A 137 -12.16 -0.09 -0.32
C SER A 137 -11.41 -1.19 -1.08
N THR A 138 -10.73 -0.87 -2.18
CA THR A 138 -9.92 -1.83 -2.95
C THR A 138 -8.53 -2.05 -2.35
N MET A 139 -8.11 -1.21 -1.41
CA MET A 139 -6.78 -1.28 -0.82
C MET A 139 -6.68 -2.49 0.11
N SER A 140 -5.67 -3.33 -0.15
CA SER A 140 -5.43 -4.54 0.62
C SER A 140 -3.96 -4.96 0.53
N PRO A 141 -3.37 -5.55 1.58
CA PRO A 141 -2.06 -6.17 1.51
C PRO A 141 -2.02 -7.37 0.55
N TYR A 142 -3.18 -7.95 0.24
CA TYR A 142 -3.27 -9.23 -0.49
C TYR A 142 -3.61 -9.06 -1.98
N SER A 143 -3.89 -7.85 -2.44
CA SER A 143 -4.22 -7.58 -3.84
C SER A 143 -3.38 -6.44 -4.40
N ARG A 144 -3.24 -6.41 -5.72
CA ARG A 144 -2.68 -5.25 -6.41
C ARG A 144 -3.66 -4.09 -6.34
N ALA A 145 -3.13 -2.87 -6.45
CA ALA A 145 -3.95 -1.67 -6.55
C ALA A 145 -4.95 -1.78 -7.71
N ASP A 146 -6.22 -1.46 -7.46
CA ASP A 146 -7.23 -1.37 -8.51
C ASP A 146 -7.01 -0.08 -9.32
N LEU A 147 -6.34 -0.23 -10.46
CA LEU A 147 -6.00 0.89 -11.34
C LEU A 147 -7.25 1.54 -11.97
N ARG A 148 -8.34 0.80 -12.15
CA ARG A 148 -9.58 1.35 -12.68
C ARG A 148 -10.24 2.24 -11.64
N ALA A 149 -10.40 1.76 -10.41
CA ALA A 149 -10.96 2.56 -9.32
C ALA A 149 -10.10 3.82 -9.05
N LYS A 150 -8.77 3.70 -9.12
CA LYS A 150 -7.85 4.86 -9.05
C LYS A 150 -8.08 5.87 -10.18
N ALA A 151 -8.26 5.39 -11.41
CA ALA A 151 -8.49 6.25 -12.57
C ALA A 151 -9.84 6.97 -12.44
N GLU A 152 -10.90 6.28 -12.01
CA GLU A 152 -12.21 6.88 -11.76
C GLU A 152 -12.16 7.95 -10.67
N TYR A 153 -11.43 7.70 -9.57
CA TYR A 153 -11.20 8.70 -8.53
C TYR A 153 -10.48 9.94 -9.08
N THR A 154 -9.40 9.74 -9.85
CA THR A 154 -8.62 10.83 -10.47
C THR A 154 -9.50 11.65 -11.42
N ALA A 155 -10.29 10.99 -12.26
CA ALA A 155 -11.18 11.64 -13.21
C ALA A 155 -12.28 12.48 -12.50
N ALA A 156 -12.90 11.94 -11.45
CA ALA A 156 -13.88 12.69 -10.66
C ALA A 156 -13.25 13.91 -9.97
N LYS A 157 -12.00 13.79 -9.52
CA LYS A 157 -11.25 14.91 -8.93
C LYS A 157 -10.99 16.02 -9.96
N GLU A 158 -10.57 15.64 -11.17
CA GLU A 158 -10.34 16.57 -12.26
C GLU A 158 -11.63 17.26 -12.72
N ALA A 159 -12.75 16.54 -12.74
CA ALA A 159 -14.06 17.11 -13.07
C ALA A 159 -14.45 18.20 -12.06
N LEU A 160 -14.33 17.94 -10.75
CA LEU A 160 -14.58 18.94 -9.71
C LEU A 160 -13.63 20.14 -9.83
N ALA A 161 -12.33 19.90 -10.01
CA ALA A 161 -11.34 20.97 -10.15
C ALA A 161 -11.61 21.85 -11.39
N THR A 162 -12.08 21.25 -12.47
CA THR A 162 -12.47 21.95 -13.69
C THR A 162 -13.69 22.84 -13.45
N GLU A 163 -14.72 22.32 -12.79
CA GLU A 163 -15.90 23.11 -12.43
C GLU A 163 -15.57 24.29 -11.52
N VAL A 164 -14.68 24.09 -10.55
CA VAL A 164 -14.22 25.18 -9.67
C VAL A 164 -13.57 26.30 -10.47
N LYS A 165 -12.72 25.98 -11.45
CA LYS A 165 -12.07 26.99 -12.31
C LYS A 165 -13.07 27.79 -13.17
N PHE A 166 -14.15 27.16 -13.63
CA PHE A 166 -15.17 27.84 -14.43
C PHE A 166 -16.17 28.64 -13.59
N SER A 167 -16.24 28.36 -12.28
CA SER A 167 -17.16 29.03 -11.35
C SER A 167 -16.52 30.22 -10.61
N GLN A 168 -15.24 30.50 -10.87
CA GLN A 168 -14.48 31.64 -10.32
C GLN A 168 -14.53 32.83 -11.29
#